data_AF-A0A7K1ZNT1-F1
#
_entry.id   AF-A0A7K1ZNT1-F1
#
_cell.length_a   1.000
_cell.length_b   1.000
_cell.length_c   1.000
_cell.angle_alpha   90.00
_cell.angle_beta   90.00
_cell.angle_gamma   90.00
#
_symmetry.space_group_name_H-M   'P 1'
#
loop_
_entity.id
_entity.type
_entity.pdbx_description
1 polymer ?
#
loop_
_entity_poly.entity_id
_entity_poly.type
_entity_poly.pdbx_seq_one_letter_code
_entity_poly.pdbx_strand_id
1 'polypeptide(L)'
;MYPLRVVLFCVAVLSVPVACAQIPVDTVRSLMPFRTDEDSLQGAILSADHDITHVLSGVPGSFVYDFGAFGWPTSWSFNGLSPQAVQLYFGPVHFNDLLTGRPRYDLLPTALLRYPKIDSGLPGAVVGIQTELRTADTKRPYTQLHYQAGGNGLQRVTGLHAQQSSNMLGLPGRFQGLFAYSGAAAAGDYPGSRLRRQRQLLLRTRYQRYTWSLELLYLHNQRRLGAHSGVRGTGEARFNRLIAQVSGEHQTRRTVRNDFLSTLNTRLLTTSVYLSTQSLYYEGVGAAARRLGVAVHRDVRIGRHRLHVRGDAYTQRISSGSALPIG
;
A
#
# COMPACT_ATOMS: atom_id res chain seq x y z
N MET A 1 0.39 38.83 -24.60
CA MET A 1 0.93 37.49 -24.88
C MET A 1 1.99 37.18 -23.83
N TYR A 2 1.69 36.33 -22.85
CA TYR A 2 2.66 35.91 -21.83
C TYR A 2 3.29 34.58 -22.26
N PRO A 3 4.62 34.42 -22.22
CA PRO A 3 5.25 33.18 -22.65
C PRO A 3 5.00 32.08 -21.62
N LEU A 4 4.43 30.97 -22.10
CA LEU A 4 4.26 29.73 -21.35
C LEU A 4 5.66 29.13 -21.09
N ARG A 5 6.23 29.38 -19.91
CA ARG A 5 7.42 28.63 -19.46
C ARG A 5 6.99 27.25 -19.02
N VAL A 6 7.14 26.27 -19.91
CA VAL A 6 7.06 24.84 -19.59
C VAL A 6 8.28 24.49 -18.74
N VAL A 7 8.11 24.39 -17.42
CA VAL A 7 9.16 23.91 -16.52
C VAL A 7 9.10 22.39 -16.50
N LEU A 8 9.99 21.76 -17.25
CA LEU A 8 10.23 20.31 -17.23
C LEU A 8 10.97 19.98 -15.91
N PHE A 9 10.30 19.33 -14.96
CA PHE A 9 10.96 18.82 -13.76
C PHE A 9 11.52 17.42 -14.03
N CYS A 10 12.81 17.34 -14.29
CA CYS A 10 13.59 16.10 -14.16
C CYS A 10 13.70 15.74 -12.67
N VAL A 11 13.03 14.66 -12.25
CA VAL A 11 13.27 14.05 -10.94
C VAL A 11 14.52 13.19 -11.07
N ALA A 12 15.66 13.71 -10.61
CA ALA A 12 16.89 12.94 -10.45
C ALA A 12 16.66 11.89 -9.36
N VAL A 13 16.74 10.61 -9.73
CA VAL A 13 16.71 9.47 -8.81
C VAL A 13 18.05 9.47 -8.06
N LEU A 14 18.06 10.05 -6.86
CA LEU A 14 19.18 9.96 -5.93
C LEU A 14 19.28 8.51 -5.41
N SER A 15 20.30 7.81 -5.88
CA SER A 15 20.78 6.56 -5.28
C SER A 15 21.35 6.86 -3.89
N VAL A 16 20.58 6.60 -2.84
CA VAL A 16 21.09 6.65 -1.46
C VAL A 16 21.62 5.27 -1.08
N PRO A 17 22.93 5.11 -0.78
CA PRO A 17 23.44 3.90 -0.16
C PRO A 17 22.96 3.86 1.30
N VAL A 18 22.09 2.90 1.62
CA VAL A 18 21.67 2.67 3.01
C VAL A 18 22.75 1.85 3.69
N ALA A 19 23.61 2.52 4.47
CA ALA A 19 24.47 1.86 5.45
C ALA A 19 23.60 1.13 6.48
N CYS A 20 23.93 -0.14 6.74
CA CYS A 20 23.34 -0.94 7.81
C CYS A 20 23.65 -0.30 9.17
N ALA A 21 22.64 0.19 9.88
CA ALA A 21 22.74 0.39 11.32
C ALA A 21 22.11 -0.81 12.01
N GLN A 22 22.94 -1.71 12.55
CA GLN A 22 22.56 -2.60 13.64
C GLN A 22 22.61 -1.74 14.91
N ILE A 23 21.48 -1.56 15.60
CA ILE A 23 21.45 -0.85 16.88
C ILE A 23 21.21 -1.89 18.00
N PRO A 24 22.07 -1.93 19.04
CA PRO A 24 21.95 -2.87 20.15
C PRO A 24 20.72 -2.58 21.04
N VAL A 25 20.28 -3.62 21.74
CA VAL A 25 18.94 -3.79 22.36
C VAL A 25 18.68 -2.92 23.60
N ASP A 26 19.63 -2.15 24.09
CA ASP A 26 19.51 -1.53 25.42
C ASP A 26 19.38 0.00 25.37
N THR A 27 18.22 0.51 24.94
CA THR A 27 17.79 1.87 25.37
C THR A 27 16.27 2.07 25.23
N VAL A 28 15.49 1.54 26.17
CA VAL A 28 14.08 1.96 26.34
C VAL A 28 13.84 2.28 27.81
N ARG A 29 13.91 3.56 28.17
CA ARG A 29 13.21 4.16 29.31
C ARG A 29 13.33 5.69 29.27
N SER A 30 12.34 6.36 28.70
CA SER A 30 11.63 7.44 29.38
C SER A 30 10.39 7.82 28.56
N LEU A 31 9.25 7.79 29.23
CA LEU A 31 7.95 8.22 28.75
C LEU A 31 7.89 9.75 28.79
N MET A 32 7.45 10.37 27.70
CA MET A 32 7.01 11.76 27.65
C MET A 32 5.71 11.86 26.82
N PRO A 33 4.88 12.89 27.07
CA PRO A 33 3.43 12.78 26.92
C PRO A 33 3.03 12.81 25.45
N PHE A 34 2.38 11.74 24.99
CA PHE A 34 1.77 11.69 23.67
C PHE A 34 0.54 12.60 23.67
N ARG A 35 0.63 13.73 22.98
CA ARG A 35 -0.54 14.46 22.51
C ARG A 35 -1.15 13.64 21.37
N THR A 36 -2.30 13.01 21.61
CA THR A 36 -3.04 12.26 20.60
C THR A 36 -3.84 13.22 19.72
N ASP A 37 -3.26 13.66 18.62
CA ASP A 37 -4.05 14.17 17.49
C ASP A 37 -4.86 12.98 16.90
N GLU A 38 -6.11 13.21 16.48
CA GLU A 38 -6.98 12.16 15.89
C GLU A 38 -6.32 11.44 14.70
N ASP A 39 -5.53 12.16 13.89
CA ASP A 39 -4.76 11.58 12.78
C ASP A 39 -3.63 10.65 13.25
N SER A 40 -3.12 10.85 14.47
CA SER A 40 -2.16 9.97 15.12
C SER A 40 -2.84 8.73 15.69
N LEU A 41 -4.07 8.85 16.21
CA LEU A 41 -4.88 7.71 16.68
C LEU A 41 -5.32 6.80 15.53
N GLN A 42 -5.81 7.36 14.41
CA GLN A 42 -6.16 6.55 13.24
C GLN A 42 -4.95 5.81 12.67
N GLY A 43 -3.82 6.51 12.54
CA GLY A 43 -2.56 5.87 12.13
C GLY A 43 -2.10 4.81 13.11
N ALA A 44 -2.30 5.01 14.41
CA ALA A 44 -1.98 4.03 15.44
C ALA A 44 -2.86 2.77 15.31
N ILE A 45 -4.18 2.92 15.13
CA ILE A 45 -5.09 1.77 14.95
C ILE A 45 -4.75 1.00 13.67
N LEU A 46 -4.58 1.70 12.53
CA LEU A 46 -4.17 1.08 11.26
C LEU A 46 -2.72 0.54 11.27
N SER A 47 -1.90 0.95 12.23
CA SER A 47 -0.56 0.36 12.43
C SER A 47 -0.59 -0.86 13.34
N ALA A 48 -1.53 -0.87 14.30
CA ALA A 48 -1.81 -2.04 15.14
C ALA A 48 -2.45 -3.14 14.30
N ASP A 49 -3.40 -2.79 13.43
CA ASP A 49 -3.96 -3.66 12.41
C ASP A 49 -2.94 -3.88 11.29
N HIS A 50 -2.37 -5.08 11.27
CA HIS A 50 -1.29 -5.47 10.37
C HIS A 50 -1.63 -5.38 8.87
N ASP A 51 -2.93 -5.39 8.53
CA ASP A 51 -3.49 -5.37 7.19
C ASP A 51 -4.87 -4.69 7.20
N ILE A 52 -5.20 -3.99 6.12
CA ILE A 52 -6.51 -3.33 5.95
C ILE A 52 -7.65 -4.36 5.90
N THR A 53 -7.38 -5.61 5.52
CA THR A 53 -8.37 -6.69 5.55
C THR A 53 -8.87 -6.99 6.96
N HIS A 54 -8.05 -6.75 7.99
CA HIS A 54 -8.47 -6.88 9.39
C HIS A 54 -9.52 -5.82 9.75
N VAL A 55 -9.34 -4.58 9.30
CA VAL A 55 -10.36 -3.51 9.45
C VAL A 55 -11.64 -3.86 8.70
N LEU A 56 -11.51 -4.40 7.49
CA LEU A 56 -12.66 -4.80 6.66
C LEU A 56 -13.42 -6.01 7.22
N SER A 57 -12.81 -6.79 8.13
CA SER A 57 -13.47 -7.90 8.82
C SER A 57 -14.57 -7.44 9.78
N GLY A 58 -14.51 -6.20 10.26
CA GLY A 58 -15.55 -5.62 11.12
C GLY A 58 -16.83 -5.23 10.36
N VAL A 59 -16.81 -5.30 9.02
CA VAL A 59 -17.95 -4.89 8.20
C VAL A 59 -18.98 -6.02 8.11
N PRO A 60 -20.27 -5.77 8.33
CA PRO A 60 -21.31 -6.79 8.18
C PRO A 60 -21.29 -7.43 6.80
N GLY A 61 -21.39 -8.77 6.75
CA GLY A 61 -21.33 -9.53 5.49
C GLY A 61 -19.91 -9.73 4.95
N SER A 62 -18.89 -9.36 5.70
CA SER A 62 -17.49 -9.62 5.34
C SER A 62 -17.07 -11.07 5.59
N PHE A 63 -16.15 -11.55 4.77
CA PHE A 63 -15.39 -12.77 5.02
C PHE A 63 -13.93 -12.52 4.64
N VAL A 64 -13.00 -12.76 5.57
CA VAL A 64 -11.56 -12.60 5.35
C VAL A 64 -10.91 -13.96 5.11
N TYR A 65 -10.24 -14.08 3.98
CA TYR A 65 -9.33 -15.17 3.68
C TYR A 65 -7.97 -14.82 4.28
N ASP A 66 -7.79 -15.19 5.54
CA ASP A 66 -6.51 -15.07 6.25
C ASP A 66 -5.79 -16.42 6.26
N PHE A 67 -4.53 -16.41 5.82
CA PHE A 67 -3.65 -17.58 5.82
C PHE A 67 -2.80 -17.67 7.09
N GLY A 68 -3.07 -16.82 8.09
CA GLY A 68 -2.52 -16.83 9.46
C GLY A 68 -1.13 -16.23 9.57
N ALA A 69 -0.26 -16.44 8.57
CA ALA A 69 1.10 -15.95 8.63
C ALA A 69 1.22 -14.49 8.17
N PHE A 70 1.80 -13.63 9.03
CA PHE A 70 2.02 -12.22 8.73
C PHE A 70 2.74 -12.05 7.38
N GLY A 71 2.09 -11.28 6.51
CA GLY A 71 2.60 -10.92 5.21
C GLY A 71 2.28 -11.88 4.06
N TRP A 72 1.57 -12.98 4.34
CA TRP A 72 0.88 -13.70 3.28
C TRP A 72 -0.23 -12.84 2.67
N PRO A 73 -0.51 -12.95 1.36
CA PRO A 73 -1.57 -12.19 0.74
C PRO A 73 -2.93 -12.57 1.34
N THR A 74 -3.54 -11.66 2.09
CA THR A 74 -4.91 -11.79 2.59
C THR A 74 -5.91 -11.33 1.54
N SER A 75 -7.13 -11.85 1.59
CA SER A 75 -8.21 -11.48 0.69
C SER A 75 -9.47 -11.19 1.48
N TRP A 76 -10.32 -10.33 0.94
CA TRP A 76 -11.59 -9.97 1.56
C TRP A 76 -12.71 -10.19 0.55
N SER A 77 -13.81 -10.75 1.03
CA SER A 77 -15.06 -10.99 0.32
C SER A 77 -16.17 -10.24 1.03
N PHE A 78 -17.14 -9.73 0.27
CA PHE A 78 -18.32 -9.05 0.77
C PHE A 78 -19.57 -9.72 0.23
N ASN A 79 -20.49 -10.10 1.11
CA ASN A 79 -21.76 -10.74 0.77
C ASN A 79 -21.61 -11.95 -0.19
N GLY A 80 -20.58 -12.77 0.04
CA GLY A 80 -20.30 -13.97 -0.77
C GLY A 80 -19.67 -13.71 -2.14
N LEU A 81 -19.34 -12.46 -2.49
CA LEU A 81 -18.64 -12.15 -3.73
C LEU A 81 -17.22 -12.72 -3.73
N SER A 82 -16.77 -13.20 -4.89
CA SER A 82 -15.38 -13.62 -5.07
C SER A 82 -14.42 -12.49 -4.64
N PRO A 83 -13.36 -12.76 -3.86
CA PRO A 83 -12.36 -11.75 -3.51
C PRO A 83 -11.65 -11.10 -4.70
N GLN A 84 -11.71 -11.73 -5.88
CA GLN A 84 -11.17 -11.18 -7.12
C GLN A 84 -12.12 -10.17 -7.78
N ALA A 85 -13.42 -10.23 -7.46
CA ALA A 85 -14.42 -9.30 -7.96
C ALA A 85 -14.41 -7.96 -7.20
N VAL A 86 -13.75 -7.89 -6.04
CA VAL A 86 -13.56 -6.65 -5.29
C VAL A 86 -12.49 -5.80 -5.98
N GLN A 87 -12.74 -4.50 -6.12
CA GLN A 87 -11.76 -3.55 -6.64
C GLN A 87 -11.12 -2.78 -5.50
N LEU A 88 -9.79 -2.76 -5.45
CA LEU A 88 -9.06 -1.93 -4.51
C LEU A 88 -8.52 -0.70 -5.23
N TYR A 89 -8.71 0.46 -4.60
CA TYR A 89 -8.26 1.74 -5.11
C TYR A 89 -7.37 2.43 -4.08
N PHE A 90 -6.20 2.87 -4.55
CA PHE A 90 -5.30 3.72 -3.78
C PHE A 90 -5.29 5.11 -4.41
N GLY A 91 -6.06 6.00 -3.81
CA GLY A 91 -6.47 7.27 -4.41
C GLY A 91 -7.18 7.03 -5.75
N PRO A 92 -6.76 7.71 -6.83
CA PRO A 92 -7.45 7.68 -8.12
C PRO A 92 -7.05 6.49 -9.01
N VAL A 93 -6.33 5.47 -8.50
CA VAL A 93 -5.80 4.37 -9.33
C VAL A 93 -6.17 3.01 -8.76
N HIS A 94 -6.45 2.04 -9.65
CA HIS A 94 -6.62 0.63 -9.28
C HIS A 94 -5.33 0.08 -8.67
N PHE A 95 -5.43 -0.46 -7.46
CA PHE A 95 -4.31 -1.03 -6.71
C PHE A 95 -4.41 -2.56 -6.65
N ASN A 96 -4.65 -3.15 -7.82
CA ASN A 96 -4.67 -4.60 -8.00
C ASN A 96 -3.30 -5.10 -8.48
N ASP A 97 -3.08 -6.40 -8.34
CA ASP A 97 -1.92 -7.12 -8.84
C ASP A 97 -1.87 -6.98 -10.36
N LEU A 98 -0.73 -6.55 -10.89
CA LEU A 98 -0.60 -6.38 -12.34
C LEU A 98 -0.59 -7.71 -13.09
N LEU A 99 -0.25 -8.82 -12.43
CA LEU A 99 -0.18 -10.14 -13.05
C LEU A 99 -1.48 -10.92 -12.89
N THR A 100 -2.12 -10.84 -11.72
CA THR A 100 -3.28 -11.69 -11.39
C THR A 100 -4.60 -10.92 -11.31
N GLY A 101 -4.59 -9.59 -11.35
CA GLY A 101 -5.80 -8.76 -11.23
C GLY A 101 -6.39 -8.70 -9.81
N ARG A 102 -5.86 -9.47 -8.85
CA ARG A 102 -6.33 -9.52 -7.46
C ARG A 102 -5.99 -8.23 -6.70
N PRO A 103 -6.87 -7.70 -5.83
CA PRO A 103 -6.53 -6.64 -4.88
C PRO A 103 -5.26 -6.92 -4.05
N ARG A 104 -4.34 -5.94 -3.96
CA ARG A 104 -3.08 -6.06 -3.20
C ARG A 104 -3.11 -5.26 -1.90
N TYR A 105 -3.99 -5.66 -0.99
CA TYR A 105 -4.09 -5.12 0.38
C TYR A 105 -2.73 -5.15 1.10
N ASP A 106 -2.04 -6.26 0.90
CA ASP A 106 -0.77 -6.63 1.49
C ASP A 106 0.41 -5.70 1.10
N LEU A 107 0.25 -4.91 0.03
CA LEU A 107 1.25 -3.95 -0.47
C LEU A 107 0.93 -2.50 -0.12
N LEU A 108 -0.20 -2.24 0.56
CA LEU A 108 -0.55 -0.90 0.96
C LEU A 108 0.32 -0.42 2.15
N PRO A 109 0.58 0.89 2.25
CA PRO A 109 1.28 1.46 3.39
C PRO A 109 0.29 1.73 4.55
N THR A 110 -0.27 0.68 5.15
CA THR A 110 -1.45 0.75 6.07
C THR A 110 -1.37 1.84 7.14
N ALA A 111 -0.21 2.00 7.79
CA ALA A 111 0.01 3.01 8.84
C ALA A 111 -0.15 4.49 8.37
N LEU A 112 -0.21 4.71 7.05
CA LEU A 112 -0.29 6.04 6.42
C LEU A 112 -1.62 6.28 5.71
N LEU A 113 -2.49 5.27 5.69
CA LEU A 113 -3.77 5.38 5.04
C LEU A 113 -4.77 6.10 5.94
N ARG A 114 -5.77 6.70 5.31
CA ARG A 114 -7.06 6.90 5.96
C ARG A 114 -7.79 5.57 6.05
N TYR A 115 -8.77 5.52 6.95
CA TYR A 115 -9.72 4.42 6.98
C TYR A 115 -10.32 4.16 5.59
N PRO A 116 -10.38 2.87 5.16
CA PRO A 116 -10.98 2.53 3.89
C PRO A 116 -12.46 2.91 3.88
N LYS A 117 -12.92 3.42 2.74
CA LYS A 117 -14.34 3.58 2.44
C LYS A 117 -14.76 2.46 1.52
N ILE A 118 -15.90 1.86 1.82
CA ILE A 118 -16.52 0.85 0.95
C ILE A 118 -17.53 1.58 0.08
N ASP A 119 -17.26 1.57 -1.22
CA ASP A 119 -18.20 1.98 -2.25
C ASP A 119 -18.98 0.72 -2.65
N SER A 120 -20.14 0.55 -2.03
CA SER A 120 -21.08 -0.50 -2.42
C SER A 120 -21.89 0.04 -3.59
N GLY A 121 -21.62 -0.47 -4.79
CA GLY A 121 -22.55 -0.28 -5.90
C GLY A 121 -23.90 -0.90 -5.60
N LEU A 122 -24.86 -0.74 -6.52
CA LEU A 122 -26.17 -1.43 -6.48
C LEU A 122 -26.00 -2.93 -6.18
N PRO A 123 -27.00 -3.62 -5.60
CA PRO A 123 -26.94 -5.07 -5.41
C PRO A 123 -26.52 -5.81 -6.70
N GLY A 124 -25.40 -6.55 -6.64
CA GLY A 124 -24.79 -7.23 -7.79
C GLY A 124 -23.70 -6.45 -8.54
N ALA A 125 -23.45 -5.18 -8.18
CA ALA A 125 -22.35 -4.38 -8.72
C ALA A 125 -21.02 -4.71 -8.02
N VAL A 126 -19.93 -4.42 -8.73
CA VAL A 126 -18.56 -4.53 -8.25
C VAL A 126 -18.37 -3.71 -6.97
N VAL A 127 -17.94 -4.35 -5.89
CA VAL A 127 -17.63 -3.66 -4.61
C VAL A 127 -16.27 -2.99 -4.73
N GLY A 128 -16.23 -1.69 -4.46
CA GLY A 128 -15.00 -0.90 -4.46
C GLY A 128 -14.53 -0.59 -3.04
N ILE A 129 -13.23 -0.72 -2.79
CA ILE A 129 -12.59 -0.21 -1.57
C ILE A 129 -11.74 0.98 -1.97
N GLN A 130 -12.08 2.15 -1.45
CA GLN A 130 -11.34 3.38 -1.63
C GLN A 130 -10.46 3.62 -0.40
N THR A 131 -9.15 3.66 -0.59
CA THR A 131 -8.22 4.11 0.44
C THR A 131 -7.31 5.18 -0.14
N GLU A 132 -6.85 6.09 0.69
CA GLU A 132 -5.98 7.19 0.30
C GLU A 132 -5.03 7.53 1.45
N LEU A 133 -3.96 8.25 1.15
CA LEU A 133 -3.05 8.69 2.21
C LEU A 133 -3.74 9.72 3.10
N ARG A 134 -3.49 9.60 4.40
CA ARG A 134 -3.86 10.65 5.35
C ARG A 134 -3.16 11.96 4.98
N THR A 135 -3.82 13.08 5.27
CA THR A 135 -3.22 14.41 5.11
C THR A 135 -2.29 14.66 6.28
N ALA A 136 -0.99 14.78 6.02
CA ALA A 136 -0.07 15.32 7.00
C ALA A 136 -0.11 16.86 6.93
N ASP A 137 -1.22 17.46 7.35
CA ASP A 137 -1.33 18.93 7.42
C ASP A 137 -0.84 19.42 8.78
N THR A 138 0.47 19.30 8.99
CA THR A 138 1.08 19.80 10.22
C THR A 138 1.74 21.14 9.96
N LYS A 139 1.44 22.13 10.81
CA LYS A 139 2.08 23.46 10.75
C LYS A 139 3.57 23.41 11.05
N ARG A 140 4.05 22.34 11.69
CA ARG A 140 5.46 22.13 12.05
C ARG A 140 5.94 20.81 11.45
N PRO A 141 7.24 20.70 11.10
CA PRO A 141 7.83 19.42 10.76
C PRO A 141 7.68 18.43 11.92
N TYR A 142 7.39 17.18 11.62
CA TYR A 142 7.35 16.13 12.62
C TYR A 142 7.90 14.82 12.07
N THR A 143 8.41 14.00 12.99
CA THR A 143 8.91 12.66 12.71
C THR A 143 8.28 11.69 13.70
N GLN A 144 7.75 10.58 13.20
CA GLN A 144 7.21 9.49 14.00
C GLN A 144 7.99 8.22 13.71
N LEU A 145 8.44 7.53 14.75
CA LEU A 145 9.01 6.20 14.67
C LEU A 145 8.14 5.26 15.49
N HIS A 146 7.72 4.16 14.88
CA HIS A 146 6.93 3.13 15.52
C HIS A 146 7.64 1.79 15.41
N TYR A 147 7.81 1.13 16.55
CA TYR A 147 8.38 -0.20 16.66
C TYR A 147 7.30 -1.14 17.15
N GLN A 148 7.16 -2.26 16.47
CA GLN A 148 6.17 -3.28 16.79
C GLN A 148 6.85 -4.64 16.81
N ALA A 149 6.61 -5.38 17.89
CA ALA A 149 7.00 -6.77 18.05
C ALA A 149 5.76 -7.61 18.36
N GLY A 150 5.71 -8.85 17.86
CA GLY A 150 4.57 -9.75 18.03
C GLY A 150 4.98 -11.19 18.35
N GLY A 151 4.05 -11.96 18.93
CA GLY A 151 4.29 -13.32 19.42
C GLY A 151 4.72 -14.34 18.36
N ASN A 152 4.39 -14.10 17.08
CA ASN A 152 4.83 -14.92 15.93
C ASN A 152 6.23 -14.52 15.40
N GLY A 153 7.05 -13.89 16.25
CA GLY A 153 8.37 -13.37 15.87
C GLY A 153 8.29 -12.19 14.89
N LEU A 154 7.15 -11.50 14.82
CA LEU A 154 7.02 -10.25 14.06
C LEU A 154 7.95 -9.21 14.65
N GLN A 155 8.71 -8.55 13.77
CA GLN A 155 9.48 -7.35 14.03
C GLN A 155 9.18 -6.36 12.92
N ARG A 156 8.65 -5.20 13.28
CA ARG A 156 8.33 -4.12 12.34
C ARG A 156 8.83 -2.79 12.85
N VAL A 157 9.41 -2.02 11.95
CA VAL A 157 9.77 -0.62 12.16
C VAL A 157 9.10 0.22 11.10
N THR A 158 8.46 1.32 11.51
CA THR A 158 7.89 2.29 10.60
C THR A 158 8.37 3.67 10.98
N GLY A 159 9.00 4.37 10.05
CA GLY A 159 9.39 5.76 10.19
C GLY A 159 8.59 6.62 9.23
N LEU A 160 8.12 7.76 9.72
CA LEU A 160 7.49 8.79 8.93
C LEU A 160 8.10 10.14 9.28
N HIS A 161 8.37 10.94 8.27
CA HIS A 161 8.71 12.34 8.39
C HIS A 161 7.80 13.14 7.48
N ALA A 162 7.22 14.22 8.00
CA ALA A 162 6.44 15.15 7.20
C ALA A 162 6.80 16.58 7.56
N GLN A 163 6.85 17.41 6.52
CA GLN A 163 7.18 18.82 6.63
C GLN A 163 6.33 19.63 5.66
N GLN A 164 6.00 20.84 6.09
CA GLN A 164 5.31 21.82 5.26
C GLN A 164 6.11 23.11 5.26
N SER A 165 6.22 23.73 4.09
CA SER A 165 6.83 25.03 3.91
C SER A 165 5.96 25.91 3.03
N SER A 166 5.76 27.16 3.44
CA SER A 166 5.23 28.19 2.56
C SER A 166 6.36 28.74 1.70
N ASN A 167 6.12 28.87 0.40
CA ASN A 167 7.00 29.60 -0.53
C ASN A 167 8.39 28.97 -0.80
N MET A 168 8.52 27.63 -0.74
CA MET A 168 9.79 26.93 -0.95
C MET A 168 10.44 27.14 -2.34
N LEU A 169 9.67 27.56 -3.35
CA LEU A 169 10.12 27.72 -4.73
C LEU A 169 10.07 29.19 -5.20
N GLY A 170 10.10 30.15 -4.28
CA GLY A 170 9.94 31.58 -4.60
C GLY A 170 8.55 31.95 -5.14
N LEU A 171 7.61 31.02 -5.06
CA LEU A 171 6.27 31.10 -5.61
C LEU A 171 5.23 30.96 -4.49
N PRO A 172 4.20 31.83 -4.43
CA PRO A 172 3.18 31.77 -3.40
C PRO A 172 2.44 30.43 -3.47
N GLY A 173 2.50 29.68 -2.38
CA GLY A 173 1.90 28.36 -2.28
C GLY A 173 2.40 27.57 -1.08
N ARG A 174 1.71 26.46 -0.78
CA ARG A 174 2.08 25.52 0.27
C ARG A 174 2.74 24.30 -0.36
N PHE A 175 3.99 24.04 0.01
CA PHE A 175 4.69 22.81 -0.31
C PHE A 175 4.60 21.87 0.89
N GLN A 176 4.22 20.62 0.65
CA GLN A 176 4.16 19.55 1.62
C GLN A 176 5.05 18.40 1.13
N GLY A 177 5.96 17.94 1.99
CA GLY A 177 6.77 16.76 1.77
C GLY A 177 6.45 15.72 2.83
N LEU A 178 6.24 14.49 2.42
CA LEU A 178 6.08 13.33 3.31
C LEU A 178 6.99 12.22 2.81
N PHE A 179 7.80 11.70 3.72
CA PHE A 179 8.64 10.54 3.53
C PHE A 179 8.25 9.48 4.55
N ALA A 180 8.13 8.24 4.12
CA ALA A 180 7.92 7.14 5.03
C ALA A 180 8.66 5.88 4.59
N TYR A 181 9.06 5.11 5.58
CA TYR A 181 9.73 3.83 5.43
C TYR A 181 9.11 2.82 6.38
N SER A 182 8.83 1.62 5.90
CA SER A 182 8.41 0.50 6.74
C SER A 182 9.23 -0.73 6.41
N GLY A 183 9.79 -1.36 7.45
CA GLY A 183 10.50 -2.63 7.36
C GLY A 183 9.81 -3.65 8.25
N ALA A 184 9.64 -4.89 7.78
CA ALA A 184 9.11 -5.96 8.61
C ALA A 184 9.73 -7.33 8.30
N ALA A 185 9.77 -8.19 9.30
CA ALA A 185 10.07 -9.61 9.20
C ALA A 185 9.22 -10.37 10.23
N ALA A 186 8.85 -11.61 9.94
CA ALA A 186 8.11 -12.46 10.87
C ALA A 186 8.55 -13.92 10.71
N ALA A 187 8.51 -14.71 11.78
CA ALA A 187 8.88 -16.13 11.72
C ALA A 187 7.87 -16.95 10.91
N GLY A 188 6.61 -16.52 10.89
CA GLY A 188 5.50 -17.23 10.27
C GLY A 188 4.87 -18.24 11.24
N ASP A 189 3.70 -18.74 10.87
CA ASP A 189 2.89 -19.62 11.72
C ASP A 189 3.25 -21.11 11.57
N TYR A 190 3.91 -21.47 10.47
CA TYR A 190 4.31 -22.84 10.14
C TYR A 190 5.55 -22.86 9.22
N PRO A 191 6.24 -24.01 9.12
CA PRO A 191 7.39 -24.22 8.23
C PRO A 191 7.14 -23.70 6.80
N GLY A 192 7.98 -22.79 6.31
CA GLY A 192 7.87 -22.24 4.95
C GLY A 192 6.93 -21.02 4.79
N SER A 193 6.31 -20.54 5.86
CA SER A 193 5.44 -19.33 5.83
C SER A 193 6.15 -18.02 6.21
N ARG A 194 7.45 -18.08 6.51
CA ARG A 194 8.25 -16.97 7.04
C ARG A 194 8.24 -15.72 6.15
N LEU A 195 7.87 -14.56 6.69
CA LEU A 195 8.20 -13.28 6.08
C LEU A 195 9.68 -12.96 6.35
N ARG A 196 10.54 -13.27 5.37
CA ARG A 196 11.97 -13.00 5.51
C ARG A 196 12.27 -11.52 5.49
N ARG A 197 11.56 -10.76 4.64
CA ARG A 197 11.77 -9.32 4.49
C ARG A 197 10.59 -8.64 3.83
N GLN A 198 10.16 -7.53 4.40
CA GLN A 198 9.33 -6.51 3.79
C GLN A 198 10.04 -5.17 3.88
N ARG A 199 9.99 -4.40 2.79
CA ARG A 199 10.45 -3.03 2.69
C ARG A 199 9.42 -2.24 1.91
N GLN A 200 8.97 -1.15 2.49
CA GLN A 200 8.09 -0.19 1.85
C GLN A 200 8.72 1.18 1.99
N LEU A 201 8.79 1.93 0.90
CA LEU A 201 9.24 3.31 0.88
C LEU A 201 8.19 4.14 0.18
N LEU A 202 7.78 5.23 0.81
CA LEU A 202 6.80 6.15 0.27
C LEU A 202 7.37 7.56 0.29
N LEU A 203 7.27 8.22 -0.85
CA LEU A 203 7.59 9.63 -1.02
C LEU A 203 6.38 10.32 -1.61
N ARG A 204 5.90 11.37 -0.94
CA ARG A 204 4.84 12.23 -1.43
C ARG A 204 5.30 13.67 -1.38
N THR A 205 5.17 14.38 -2.49
CA THR A 205 5.33 15.82 -2.54
C THR A 205 4.07 16.44 -3.10
N ARG A 206 3.59 17.49 -2.45
CA ARG A 206 2.38 18.20 -2.88
C ARG A 206 2.64 19.69 -2.87
N TYR A 207 2.28 20.34 -3.96
CA TYR A 207 2.30 21.79 -4.07
C TYR A 207 0.88 22.30 -4.30
N GLN A 208 0.40 23.14 -3.39
CA GLN A 208 -0.96 23.62 -3.36
C GLN A 208 -1.04 25.15 -3.49
N ARG A 209 -1.93 25.60 -4.37
CA ARG A 209 -2.35 26.98 -4.55
C ARG A 209 -3.86 27.12 -4.40
N TYR A 210 -4.37 28.36 -4.52
CA TYR A 210 -5.79 28.68 -4.39
C TYR A 210 -6.71 28.01 -5.42
N THR A 211 -6.20 27.68 -6.60
CA THR A 211 -7.01 27.18 -7.73
C THR A 211 -6.64 25.77 -8.18
N TRP A 212 -5.48 25.27 -7.78
CA TRP A 212 -4.98 23.95 -8.16
C TRP A 212 -4.00 23.39 -7.13
N SER A 213 -3.83 22.07 -7.14
CA SER A 213 -2.73 21.40 -6.45
C SER A 213 -2.15 20.30 -7.32
N LEU A 214 -0.82 20.17 -7.31
CA LEU A 214 -0.09 19.07 -7.92
C LEU A 214 0.46 18.18 -6.82
N GLU A 215 0.26 16.88 -6.95
CA GLU A 215 0.78 15.87 -6.04
C GLU A 215 1.57 14.83 -6.82
N LEU A 216 2.79 14.57 -6.38
CA LEU A 216 3.61 13.46 -6.86
C LEU A 216 3.74 12.44 -5.73
N LEU A 217 3.49 11.19 -6.05
CA LEU A 217 3.55 10.08 -5.13
C LEU A 217 4.38 8.96 -5.75
N TYR A 218 5.31 8.45 -4.97
CA TYR A 218 6.09 7.27 -5.29
C TYR A 218 5.97 6.27 -4.14
N LEU A 219 5.59 5.05 -4.46
CA LEU A 219 5.49 3.94 -3.53
C LEU A 219 6.33 2.77 -4.07
N HIS A 220 7.36 2.41 -3.32
CA HIS A 220 8.16 1.23 -3.55
C HIS A 220 7.81 0.17 -2.52
N ASN A 221 7.57 -1.05 -3.00
CA ASN A 221 7.27 -2.23 -2.21
C ASN A 221 8.22 -3.36 -2.61
N GLN A 222 8.88 -3.97 -1.64
CA GLN A 222 9.66 -5.18 -1.82
C GLN A 222 9.32 -6.17 -0.72
N ARG A 223 8.99 -7.40 -1.10
CA ARG A 223 8.67 -8.48 -0.18
C ARG A 223 9.38 -9.76 -0.58
N ARG A 224 9.87 -10.50 0.41
CA ARG A 224 10.39 -11.85 0.28
C ARG A 224 9.71 -12.73 1.33
N LEU A 225 8.86 -13.61 0.85
CA LEU A 225 8.11 -14.56 1.65
C LEU A 225 8.66 -15.97 1.41
N GLY A 226 8.55 -16.82 2.43
CA GLY A 226 8.48 -18.26 2.20
C GLY A 226 7.25 -18.58 1.35
N ALA A 227 7.40 -19.56 0.48
CA ALA A 227 6.30 -20.13 -0.29
C ALA A 227 6.30 -21.64 -0.04
N HIS A 228 5.19 -22.30 -0.35
CA HIS A 228 5.08 -23.74 -0.28
C HIS A 228 3.94 -24.20 -1.20
N SER A 229 3.96 -25.48 -1.57
CA SER A 229 2.95 -26.12 -2.42
C SER A 229 1.77 -26.70 -1.63
N GLY A 230 1.77 -26.54 -0.31
CA GLY A 230 0.65 -26.93 0.58
C GLY A 230 1.10 -27.80 1.74
N VAL A 231 0.15 -28.17 2.59
CA VAL A 231 0.37 -29.07 3.73
C VAL A 231 0.13 -30.52 3.28
N ARG A 232 1.11 -31.38 3.52
CA ARG A 232 1.04 -32.83 3.34
C ARG A 232 0.58 -33.48 4.65
N GLY A 233 -0.30 -34.47 4.55
CA GLY A 233 -0.75 -35.28 5.68
C GLY A 233 -2.19 -35.76 5.54
N THR A 234 -2.62 -36.68 6.40
CA THR A 234 -4.00 -37.16 6.53
C THR A 234 -4.52 -36.87 7.94
N GLY A 235 -5.83 -36.69 8.11
CA GLY A 235 -6.45 -36.41 9.41
C GLY A 235 -6.08 -35.05 10.02
N GLU A 236 -6.03 -34.98 11.35
CA GLU A 236 -5.84 -33.76 12.16
C GLU A 236 -4.49 -33.06 11.93
N ALA A 237 -3.47 -33.79 11.48
CA ALA A 237 -2.14 -33.23 11.19
C ALA A 237 -2.16 -32.15 10.10
N ARG A 238 -3.19 -32.12 9.24
CA ARG A 238 -3.37 -31.04 8.24
C ARG A 238 -3.90 -29.74 8.85
N PHE A 239 -4.55 -29.81 10.00
CA PHE A 239 -5.15 -28.67 10.69
C PHE A 239 -4.31 -28.18 11.87
N ASN A 240 -3.38 -29.01 12.36
CA ASN A 240 -2.49 -28.68 13.46
C ASN A 240 -1.15 -28.10 12.96
N ARG A 241 -0.94 -26.80 13.24
CA ARG A 241 0.20 -26.00 12.79
C ARG A 241 1.58 -26.50 13.27
N LEU A 242 1.62 -27.19 14.41
CA LEU A 242 2.88 -27.65 15.03
C LEU A 242 3.42 -28.96 14.43
N ILE A 243 2.54 -29.75 13.80
CA ILE A 243 2.86 -31.08 13.26
C ILE A 243 2.60 -31.18 11.76
N ALA A 244 2.12 -30.09 11.14
CA ALA A 244 1.89 -30.00 9.71
C ALA A 244 3.20 -30.15 8.92
N GLN A 245 3.27 -31.16 8.06
CA GLN A 245 4.37 -31.31 7.12
C GLN A 245 4.08 -30.47 5.88
N VAL A 246 5.02 -29.64 5.43
CA VAL A 246 4.77 -28.69 4.34
C VAL A 246 5.61 -29.05 3.11
N SER A 247 4.94 -29.17 1.96
CA SER A 247 5.59 -29.43 0.69
C SER A 247 6.30 -28.18 0.19
N GLY A 248 7.60 -28.28 -0.15
CA GLY A 248 8.34 -27.13 -0.66
C GLY A 248 8.53 -26.02 0.37
N GLU A 249 8.76 -26.35 1.64
CA GLU A 249 9.01 -25.37 2.72
C GLU A 249 10.14 -24.37 2.39
N HIS A 250 11.15 -24.80 1.63
CA HIS A 250 12.32 -23.96 1.31
C HIS A 250 12.06 -22.96 0.18
N GLN A 251 10.89 -23.03 -0.46
CA GLN A 251 10.56 -22.18 -1.58
C GLN A 251 10.42 -20.72 -1.14
N THR A 252 10.72 -19.81 -2.06
CA THR A 252 10.59 -18.38 -1.77
C THR A 252 9.91 -17.65 -2.89
N ARG A 253 9.04 -16.72 -2.51
CA ARG A 253 8.40 -15.77 -3.40
C ARG A 253 8.95 -14.39 -3.13
N ARG A 254 9.45 -13.72 -4.18
CA ARG A 254 9.84 -12.32 -4.13
C ARG A 254 8.86 -11.50 -4.96
N THR A 255 8.31 -10.44 -4.38
CA THR A 255 7.52 -9.44 -5.09
C THR A 255 8.23 -8.10 -4.98
N VAL A 256 8.40 -7.40 -6.09
CA VAL A 256 8.82 -6.00 -6.13
C VAL A 256 7.77 -5.23 -6.91
N ARG A 257 7.27 -4.13 -6.36
CA ARG A 257 6.30 -3.27 -7.01
C ARG A 257 6.70 -1.81 -6.80
N ASN A 258 6.66 -1.03 -7.88
CA ASN A 258 6.82 0.42 -7.82
C ASN A 258 5.60 1.06 -8.45
N ASP A 259 5.00 2.00 -7.75
CA ASP A 259 3.90 2.81 -8.23
C ASP A 259 4.32 4.27 -8.18
N PHE A 260 4.27 4.93 -9.34
CA PHE A 260 4.43 6.36 -9.46
C PHE A 260 3.10 6.96 -9.90
N LEU A 261 2.69 8.03 -9.24
CA LEU A 261 1.43 8.71 -9.48
C LEU A 261 1.66 10.22 -9.45
N SER A 262 1.24 10.91 -10.51
CA SER A 262 1.16 12.36 -10.58
C SER A 262 -0.31 12.75 -10.65
N THR A 263 -0.79 13.56 -9.72
CA THR A 263 -2.18 13.99 -9.63
C THR A 263 -2.26 15.51 -9.66
N LEU A 264 -2.96 16.03 -10.65
CA LEU A 264 -3.32 17.43 -10.77
C LEU A 264 -4.79 17.59 -10.37
N ASN A 265 -5.02 18.27 -9.26
CA ASN A 265 -6.35 18.65 -8.80
C ASN A 265 -6.59 20.12 -9.18
N THR A 266 -7.72 20.38 -9.83
CA THR A 266 -8.21 21.71 -10.17
C THR A 266 -9.62 21.88 -9.63
N ARG A 267 -10.16 23.10 -9.66
CA ARG A 267 -11.57 23.34 -9.24
C ARG A 267 -12.61 22.48 -9.98
N LEU A 268 -12.32 22.07 -11.21
CA LEU A 268 -13.28 21.39 -12.08
C LEU A 268 -13.08 19.88 -12.15
N LEU A 269 -11.83 19.44 -12.05
CA LEU A 269 -11.44 18.08 -12.36
C LEU A 269 -10.15 17.71 -11.62
N THR A 270 -10.05 16.44 -11.24
CA THR A 270 -8.79 15.83 -10.83
C THR A 270 -8.34 14.84 -11.90
N THR A 271 -7.13 15.04 -12.39
CA THR A 271 -6.49 14.19 -13.40
C THR A 271 -5.23 13.57 -12.82
N SER A 272 -5.05 12.29 -13.08
CA SER A 272 -3.95 11.50 -12.55
C SER A 272 -3.27 10.72 -13.66
N VAL A 273 -1.94 10.76 -13.71
CA VAL A 273 -1.12 9.92 -14.59
C VAL A 273 -0.33 8.99 -13.70
N TYR A 274 -0.31 7.71 -14.04
CA TYR A 274 0.33 6.70 -13.20
C TYR A 274 1.14 5.69 -13.99
N LEU A 275 2.23 5.24 -13.38
CA LEU A 275 3.09 4.18 -13.87
C LEU A 275 3.30 3.17 -12.75
N SER A 276 2.84 1.95 -12.96
CA SER A 276 3.04 0.82 -12.06
C SER A 276 3.93 -0.22 -12.71
N THR A 277 4.88 -0.74 -11.96
CA THR A 277 5.72 -1.88 -12.36
C THR A 277 5.65 -2.92 -11.27
N GLN A 278 5.57 -4.19 -11.64
CA GLN A 278 5.57 -5.30 -10.71
C GLN A 278 6.41 -6.43 -11.27
N SER A 279 7.29 -6.99 -10.46
CA SER A 279 7.98 -8.25 -10.74
C SER A 279 7.72 -9.25 -9.62
N LEU A 280 7.47 -10.48 -10.03
CA LEU A 280 7.24 -11.62 -9.17
C LEU A 280 8.23 -12.70 -9.56
N TYR A 281 8.95 -13.20 -8.57
CA TYR A 281 9.87 -14.31 -8.74
C TYR A 281 9.47 -15.43 -7.79
N TYR A 282 9.43 -16.64 -8.33
CA TYR A 282 9.15 -17.87 -7.61
C TYR A 282 10.10 -18.94 -8.14
N GLU A 283 10.94 -19.51 -7.26
CA GLU A 283 11.87 -20.60 -7.60
C GLU A 283 12.72 -20.38 -8.87
N GLY A 284 13.22 -19.17 -9.08
CA GLY A 284 14.06 -18.86 -10.26
C GLY A 284 13.27 -18.55 -11.54
N VAL A 285 11.96 -18.75 -11.53
CA VAL A 285 11.06 -18.31 -12.61
C VAL A 285 10.48 -16.94 -12.25
N GLY A 286 10.40 -16.05 -13.24
CA GLY A 286 9.97 -14.67 -13.05
C GLY A 286 8.87 -14.26 -14.01
N ALA A 287 7.94 -13.45 -13.51
CA ALA A 287 7.00 -12.70 -14.33
C ALA A 287 7.09 -11.22 -13.96
N ALA A 288 6.96 -10.35 -14.96
CA ALA A 288 6.93 -8.92 -14.76
C ALA A 288 5.78 -8.29 -15.54
N ALA A 289 5.25 -7.21 -15.01
CA ALA A 289 4.23 -6.42 -15.66
C ALA A 289 4.49 -4.94 -15.44
N ARG A 290 4.11 -4.14 -16.44
CA ARG A 290 4.14 -2.69 -16.40
C ARG A 290 2.81 -2.15 -16.90
N ARG A 291 2.24 -1.21 -16.16
CA ARG A 291 1.02 -0.50 -16.50
C ARG A 291 1.29 1.00 -16.53
N LEU A 292 0.91 1.65 -17.62
CA LEU A 292 0.91 3.11 -17.74
C LEU A 292 -0.53 3.53 -18.02
N GLY A 293 -1.05 4.50 -17.28
CA GLY A 293 -2.42 4.93 -17.45
C GLY A 293 -2.68 6.36 -17.01
N VAL A 294 -3.90 6.79 -17.34
CA VAL A 294 -4.46 8.07 -16.95
C VAL A 294 -5.81 7.78 -16.30
N ALA A 295 -6.08 8.45 -15.19
CA ALA A 295 -7.35 8.42 -14.50
C ALA A 295 -7.87 9.85 -14.35
N VAL A 296 -9.17 10.00 -14.47
CA VAL A 296 -9.88 11.26 -14.33
C VAL A 296 -11.04 11.01 -13.38
N HIS A 297 -11.20 11.88 -12.39
CA HIS A 297 -12.36 11.84 -11.51
C HIS A 297 -12.94 13.23 -11.27
N ARG A 298 -14.25 13.25 -11.09
CA ARG A 298 -15.03 14.44 -10.80
C ARG A 298 -16.15 14.11 -9.81
N ASP A 299 -16.19 14.90 -8.75
CA ASP A 299 -17.32 14.89 -7.84
C ASP A 299 -18.33 15.93 -8.33
N VAL A 300 -19.52 15.48 -8.71
CA VAL A 300 -20.62 16.35 -9.15
C VAL A 300 -21.70 16.32 -8.08
N ARG A 301 -22.07 17.49 -7.56
CA ARG A 301 -23.25 17.62 -6.69
C ARG A 301 -24.48 17.84 -7.57
N ILE A 302 -25.48 16.96 -7.45
CA ILE A 302 -26.77 17.07 -8.10
C ILE A 302 -27.82 17.12 -6.99
N GLY A 303 -28.27 18.33 -6.65
CA GLY A 303 -29.14 18.56 -5.50
C GLY A 303 -28.50 18.12 -4.18
N ARG A 304 -29.12 17.17 -3.48
CA ARG A 304 -28.61 16.58 -2.23
C ARG A 304 -27.64 15.42 -2.46
N HIS A 305 -27.53 14.92 -3.69
CA HIS A 305 -26.71 13.76 -4.02
C HIS A 305 -25.33 14.18 -4.52
N ARG A 306 -24.32 13.39 -4.17
CA ARG A 306 -22.96 13.51 -4.72
C ARG A 306 -22.73 12.33 -5.65
N LEU A 307 -22.55 12.62 -6.93
CA LEU A 307 -22.17 11.66 -7.94
C LEU A 307 -20.66 11.67 -8.07
N HIS A 308 -20.04 10.51 -7.88
CA HIS A 308 -18.62 10.29 -8.11
C HIS A 308 -18.44 9.71 -9.51
N VAL A 309 -17.97 10.53 -10.45
CA VAL A 309 -17.68 10.08 -11.83
C VAL A 309 -16.20 9.80 -11.93
N ARG A 310 -15.87 8.60 -12.37
CA ARG A 310 -14.49 8.15 -12.58
C ARG A 310 -14.36 7.47 -13.93
N GLY A 311 -13.30 7.82 -14.65
CA GLY A 311 -12.86 7.11 -15.84
C GLY A 311 -11.36 6.89 -15.78
N ASP A 312 -10.91 5.70 -16.12
CA ASP A 312 -9.50 5.39 -16.28
C ASP A 312 -9.25 4.62 -17.56
N ALA A 313 -8.09 4.89 -18.16
CA ALA A 313 -7.61 4.21 -19.35
C ALA A 313 -6.14 3.88 -19.15
N TYR A 314 -5.75 2.67 -19.50
CA TYR A 314 -4.37 2.23 -19.34
C TYR A 314 -3.94 1.25 -20.42
N THR A 315 -2.63 1.19 -20.62
CA THR A 315 -1.96 0.12 -21.34
C THR A 315 -1.16 -0.72 -20.35
N GLN A 316 -1.21 -2.04 -20.53
CA GLN A 316 -0.46 -2.97 -19.71
C GLN A 316 0.33 -3.93 -20.59
N ARG A 317 1.61 -4.10 -20.28
CA ARG A 317 2.46 -5.16 -20.83
C ARG A 317 2.81 -6.15 -19.75
N ILE A 318 2.68 -7.43 -20.07
CA ILE A 318 3.12 -8.55 -19.24
C ILE A 318 4.24 -9.25 -20.00
N SER A 319 5.33 -9.53 -19.30
CA SER A 319 6.43 -10.37 -19.78
C SER A 319 6.59 -11.52 -18.78
N SER A 320 6.29 -12.73 -19.20
CA SER A 320 6.40 -13.94 -18.39
C SER A 320 7.58 -14.78 -18.85
N GLY A 321 8.51 -15.12 -17.95
CA GLY A 321 8.99 -16.50 -17.88
C GLY A 321 7.88 -17.35 -17.23
N SER A 322 7.92 -18.67 -17.37
CA SER A 322 6.88 -19.68 -17.04
C SER A 322 6.30 -19.72 -15.60
N ALA A 323 6.28 -18.60 -14.86
CA ALA A 323 5.89 -18.45 -13.46
C ALA A 323 4.40 -18.16 -13.25
N LEU A 324 3.60 -18.06 -14.31
CA LEU A 324 2.15 -18.04 -14.15
C LEU A 324 1.68 -19.49 -14.06
N PRO A 325 1.07 -19.95 -12.96
CA PRO A 325 0.26 -21.15 -13.03
C PRO A 325 -0.82 -20.86 -14.08
N ILE A 326 -0.79 -21.62 -15.17
CA ILE A 326 -1.92 -21.71 -16.09
C ILE A 326 -3.09 -22.21 -15.23
N GLY A 327 -4.24 -21.54 -15.37
CA GLY A 327 -5.42 -21.73 -14.52
C GLY A 327 -5.89 -23.16 -14.39
#